data_AF-A0A6A6FLL6-F1
#
_entry.id   AF-A0A6A6FLL6-F1
#
_cell.length_a   1.000
_cell.length_b   1.000
_cell.length_c   1.000
_cell.angle_alpha   90.00
_cell.angle_beta   90.00
_cell.angle_gamma   90.00
#
_symmetry.space_group_name_H-M   'P 1'
#
loop_
_entity.id
_entity.type
_entity.pdbx_description
1 polymer ?
#
loop_
_entity_poly.entity_id
_entity_poly.type
_entity_poly.pdbx_seq_one_letter_code
_entity_poly.pdbx_strand_id
1 'polypeptide(L)'
;MAFKSFALASALLLSLVSAAPQGDGSCTLCVDKVNDCGNMYGGCYNYCTEPQKEFLVPACDGLGAFNETCYYGPANKGSPFAGQCYASNTTAPPSGPDADCTVCVDRVNDCGQKYGECRNFCKNGQFELSVPDCNGVSGQKVICTFKKNKEGLTIGGCIPAPTPPSPSGQNCRICVDRANDCGKMYGGCYNFCNEPSKTFDVPECNGVKKTEVCEYATNECGKVYGGCYPSGGPVPPFEAPSCP
;
A
#
# COMPACT_ATOMS: atom_id res chain seq x y z
N MET A 1 0.41 -43.51 -44.61
CA MET A 1 -0.35 -43.97 -43.43
C MET A 1 0.65 -44.03 -42.27
N ALA A 2 0.55 -43.36 -41.13
CA ALA A 2 -0.54 -42.65 -40.48
C ALA A 2 0.03 -41.48 -39.66
N PHE A 3 -0.71 -40.38 -39.62
CA PHE A 3 -0.50 -39.24 -38.72
C PHE A 3 -0.91 -39.63 -37.29
N LYS A 4 -0.15 -39.19 -36.28
CA LYS A 4 -0.66 -39.09 -34.90
C LYS A 4 -0.25 -37.76 -34.29
N SER A 5 -1.22 -36.87 -34.26
CA SER A 5 -1.27 -35.62 -33.50
C SER A 5 -1.41 -35.89 -32.01
N PHE A 6 -0.79 -35.09 -31.15
CA PHE A 6 -1.17 -34.94 -29.74
C PHE A 6 -1.23 -33.45 -29.38
N ALA A 7 -2.24 -33.14 -28.58
CA ALA A 7 -2.86 -31.83 -28.44
C ALA A 7 -2.14 -30.89 -27.46
N LEU A 8 -2.20 -29.59 -27.78
CA LEU A 8 -1.92 -28.47 -26.90
C LEU A 8 -3.01 -28.36 -25.82
N ALA A 9 -2.62 -28.33 -24.55
CA ALA A 9 -3.50 -27.95 -23.45
C ALA A 9 -3.17 -26.51 -23.02
N SER A 10 -4.00 -25.56 -23.44
CA SER A 10 -4.01 -24.18 -22.96
C SER A 10 -4.64 -24.11 -21.57
N ALA A 11 -3.87 -23.69 -20.58
CA ALA A 11 -4.38 -23.34 -19.25
C ALA A 11 -5.01 -21.94 -19.30
N LEU A 12 -6.33 -21.87 -19.19
CA LEU A 12 -7.09 -20.64 -18.94
C LEU A 12 -6.92 -20.24 -17.47
N LEU A 13 -6.25 -19.11 -17.22
CA LEU A 13 -6.32 -18.39 -15.95
C LEU A 13 -7.63 -17.61 -15.89
N LEU A 14 -8.58 -18.09 -15.08
CA LEU A 14 -9.80 -17.36 -14.72
C LEU A 14 -9.45 -16.25 -13.71
N SER A 15 -9.60 -15.01 -14.12
CA SER A 15 -9.62 -13.86 -13.22
C SER A 15 -10.95 -13.81 -12.48
N LEU A 16 -10.90 -13.95 -11.15
CA LEU A 16 -12.04 -13.68 -10.26
C LEU A 16 -12.27 -12.17 -10.20
N VAL A 17 -13.24 -11.69 -10.98
CA VAL A 17 -13.81 -10.35 -10.80
C VAL A 17 -14.82 -10.42 -9.66
N SER A 18 -14.54 -9.73 -8.55
CA SER A 18 -15.50 -9.52 -7.46
C SER A 18 -16.64 -8.65 -7.96
N ALA A 19 -17.73 -9.27 -8.43
CA ALA A 19 -18.97 -8.58 -8.76
C ALA A 19 -19.66 -8.12 -7.47
N ALA A 20 -19.94 -6.82 -7.36
CA ALA A 20 -20.86 -6.33 -6.34
C ALA A 20 -22.23 -7.02 -6.53
N PRO A 21 -22.89 -7.49 -5.46
CA PRO A 21 -24.14 -8.23 -5.58
C PRO A 21 -25.22 -7.33 -6.19
N GLN A 22 -25.78 -7.77 -7.32
CA GLN A 22 -27.01 -7.22 -7.88
C GLN A 22 -28.17 -7.70 -6.99
N GLY A 23 -28.66 -6.83 -6.11
CA GLY A 23 -29.71 -7.16 -5.14
C GLY A 23 -31.03 -7.57 -5.79
N ASP A 24 -31.61 -8.65 -5.29
CA ASP A 24 -32.87 -9.30 -5.66
C ASP A 24 -34.14 -8.58 -5.15
N GLY A 25 -34.00 -7.32 -4.72
CA GLY A 25 -35.07 -6.56 -4.08
C GLY A 25 -35.23 -6.85 -2.58
N SER A 26 -34.47 -7.79 -2.00
CA SER A 26 -34.40 -7.94 -0.56
C SER A 26 -33.42 -6.91 0.03
N CYS A 27 -33.86 -6.18 1.06
CA CYS A 27 -33.03 -5.21 1.80
C CYS A 27 -31.96 -5.89 2.68
N THR A 28 -31.61 -7.14 2.42
CA THR A 28 -30.69 -7.93 3.23
C THR A 28 -29.35 -7.98 2.53
N LEU A 29 -28.31 -7.56 3.24
CA LEU A 29 -26.94 -7.72 2.78
C LEU A 29 -26.20 -8.63 3.74
N CYS A 30 -25.59 -9.68 3.20
CA CYS A 30 -24.64 -10.51 3.91
C CYS A 30 -23.23 -10.07 3.56
N VAL A 31 -22.47 -9.70 4.58
CA VAL A 31 -21.03 -9.46 4.48
C VAL A 31 -20.33 -10.70 4.99
N ASP A 32 -19.43 -11.25 4.18
CA ASP A 32 -18.53 -12.33 4.57
C ASP A 32 -17.12 -11.93 4.17
N LYS A 33 -16.21 -11.91 5.14
CA LYS A 33 -14.84 -11.44 4.99
C LYS A 33 -13.89 -12.38 5.71
N VAL A 34 -12.64 -12.36 5.28
CA VAL A 34 -11.55 -13.09 5.92
C VAL A 34 -10.51 -12.05 6.33
N ASN A 35 -10.09 -12.06 7.60
CA ASN A 35 -8.98 -11.21 8.02
C ASN A 35 -7.64 -11.77 7.55
N ASP A 36 -6.55 -11.04 7.75
CA ASP A 36 -5.19 -11.41 7.28
C ASP A 36 -4.70 -12.77 7.78
N CYS A 37 -5.40 -13.33 8.75
CA CYS A 37 -5.02 -14.53 9.48
C CYS A 37 -5.92 -15.72 9.15
N GLY A 38 -6.76 -15.56 8.13
CA GLY A 38 -7.67 -16.58 7.67
C GLY A 38 -8.94 -16.71 8.50
N ASN A 39 -9.18 -15.85 9.50
CA ASN A 39 -10.40 -15.92 10.30
C ASN A 39 -11.55 -15.27 9.54
N MET A 40 -12.62 -16.04 9.35
CA MET A 40 -13.86 -15.54 8.76
C MET A 40 -14.62 -14.67 9.77
N TYR A 41 -15.23 -13.60 9.27
CA TYR A 41 -16.09 -12.72 10.05
C TYR A 41 -17.09 -12.02 9.14
N GLY A 42 -18.21 -11.60 9.73
CA GLY A 42 -19.29 -10.98 8.98
C GLY A 42 -20.65 -11.36 9.53
N GLY A 43 -21.67 -11.13 8.72
CA GLY A 43 -23.06 -11.38 9.06
C GLY A 43 -24.01 -10.68 8.11
N CYS A 44 -25.28 -11.05 8.18
CA CYS A 44 -26.33 -10.43 7.39
C CYS A 44 -27.04 -9.35 8.20
N TYR A 45 -27.37 -8.24 7.55
CA TYR A 45 -28.15 -7.17 8.15
C TYR A 45 -29.12 -6.54 7.15
N ASN A 46 -30.19 -5.95 7.68
CA ASN A 46 -31.17 -5.25 6.88
C ASN A 46 -30.72 -3.81 6.64
N TYR A 47 -30.16 -3.53 5.47
CA TYR A 47 -29.59 -2.22 5.16
C TYR A 47 -30.63 -1.11 4.98
N CYS A 48 -31.91 -1.47 4.81
CA CYS A 48 -32.99 -0.49 4.69
C CYS A 48 -33.40 0.09 6.06
N THR A 49 -33.16 -0.64 7.15
CA THR A 49 -33.41 -0.18 8.53
C THR A 49 -32.11 0.14 9.29
N GLU A 50 -31.02 -0.53 8.94
CA GLU A 50 -29.68 -0.37 9.51
C GLU A 50 -28.70 0.00 8.39
N PRO A 51 -28.55 1.29 8.02
CA PRO A 51 -27.68 1.69 6.90
C PRO A 51 -26.18 1.51 7.18
N GLN A 52 -25.83 1.16 8.42
CA GLN A 52 -24.49 0.78 8.84
C GLN A 52 -24.55 -0.44 9.77
N LYS A 53 -23.54 -1.30 9.70
CA LYS A 53 -23.40 -2.45 10.60
C LYS A 53 -21.95 -2.60 11.04
N GLU A 54 -21.76 -2.80 12.34
CA GLU A 54 -20.46 -3.18 12.88
C GLU A 54 -20.31 -4.70 12.92
N PHE A 55 -19.16 -5.16 12.44
CA PHE A 55 -18.72 -6.55 12.54
C PHE A 55 -17.48 -6.60 13.43
N LEU A 56 -17.47 -7.53 14.38
CA LEU A 56 -16.31 -7.79 15.20
C LEU A 56 -15.30 -8.60 14.38
N VAL A 57 -14.17 -7.98 14.06
CA VAL A 57 -13.01 -8.64 13.45
C VAL A 57 -12.29 -9.43 14.55
N PRO A 58 -12.13 -10.75 14.39
CA PRO A 58 -11.42 -11.59 15.36
C PRO A 58 -9.97 -11.13 15.56
N ALA A 59 -9.46 -11.34 16.77
CA ALA A 59 -8.05 -11.09 17.10
C ALA A 59 -7.11 -11.96 16.24
N CYS A 60 -5.90 -11.46 16.01
CA CYS A 60 -4.87 -12.19 15.29
C CYS A 60 -3.45 -11.76 15.66
N ASP A 61 -2.51 -12.73 15.77
CA ASP A 61 -1.06 -12.49 15.83
C ASP A 61 -0.65 -11.40 16.84
N GLY A 62 -1.27 -11.43 18.03
CA GLY A 62 -1.01 -10.46 19.09
C GLY A 62 -1.75 -9.12 18.95
N LEU A 63 -2.49 -8.92 17.85
CA LEU A 63 -3.43 -7.82 17.68
C LEU A 63 -4.80 -8.22 18.24
N GLY A 64 -5.36 -7.38 19.12
CA GLY A 64 -6.68 -7.57 19.70
C GLY A 64 -7.81 -7.50 18.67
N ALA A 65 -8.97 -8.04 19.02
CA ALA A 65 -10.18 -7.93 18.21
C ALA A 65 -10.61 -6.45 18.08
N PHE A 66 -11.23 -6.08 16.96
CA PHE A 66 -11.68 -4.71 16.70
C PHE A 66 -12.97 -4.68 15.89
N ASN A 67 -13.71 -3.58 15.93
CA ASN A 67 -14.93 -3.42 15.14
C ASN A 67 -14.62 -2.83 13.75
N GLU A 68 -15.26 -3.37 12.72
CA GLU A 68 -15.29 -2.84 11.37
C GLU A 68 -16.73 -2.43 11.02
N THR A 69 -16.93 -1.18 10.62
CA THR A 69 -18.23 -0.63 10.25
C THR A 69 -18.42 -0.67 8.73
N CYS A 70 -19.43 -1.41 8.29
CA CYS A 70 -19.87 -1.49 6.91
C CYS A 70 -20.99 -0.50 6.63
N TYR A 71 -20.88 0.28 5.54
CA TYR A 71 -21.92 1.22 5.10
C TYR A 71 -22.57 0.73 3.81
N TYR A 72 -23.80 0.23 3.91
CA TYR A 72 -24.59 -0.18 2.76
C TYR A 72 -26.01 0.31 2.96
N GLY A 73 -26.62 0.86 1.91
CA GLY A 73 -28.00 1.30 1.94
C GLY A 73 -28.37 2.29 0.84
N PRO A 74 -29.67 2.41 0.49
CA PRO A 74 -30.16 3.35 -0.52
C PRO A 74 -30.05 4.80 -0.02
N ALA A 75 -30.05 5.01 1.30
CA ALA A 75 -29.74 6.29 1.94
C ALA A 75 -28.29 6.74 1.74
N ASN A 76 -27.40 5.83 1.31
CA ASN A 76 -26.01 6.12 0.99
C ASN A 76 -25.78 6.40 -0.50
N LYS A 77 -26.84 6.56 -1.32
CA LYS A 77 -26.70 7.00 -2.73
C LYS A 77 -25.99 8.35 -2.78
N GLY A 78 -24.75 8.35 -3.29
CA GLY A 78 -23.91 9.55 -3.37
C GLY A 78 -22.85 9.69 -2.28
N SER A 79 -22.83 8.76 -1.32
CA SER A 79 -21.73 8.62 -0.36
C SER A 79 -20.57 7.86 -1.01
N PRO A 80 -19.31 8.34 -0.89
CA PRO A 80 -18.13 7.60 -1.35
C PRO A 80 -17.91 6.30 -0.55
N PHE A 81 -18.64 6.13 0.56
CA PHE A 81 -18.59 4.97 1.46
C PHE A 81 -19.62 3.89 1.11
N ALA A 82 -20.49 4.14 0.12
CA ALA A 82 -21.52 3.19 -0.27
C ALA A 82 -20.88 1.92 -0.84
N GLY A 83 -21.07 0.80 -0.15
CA GLY A 83 -20.60 -0.49 -0.64
C GLY A 83 -19.31 -0.99 -0.01
N GLN A 84 -18.82 -0.35 1.06
CA GLN A 84 -17.53 -0.66 1.67
C GLN A 84 -17.61 -0.71 3.20
N CYS A 85 -16.62 -1.36 3.82
CA CYS A 85 -16.47 -1.45 5.26
C CYS A 85 -15.11 -0.91 5.70
N TYR A 86 -15.07 -0.32 6.89
CA TYR A 86 -13.93 0.44 7.42
C TYR A 86 -13.69 0.10 8.88
N ALA A 87 -12.43 0.04 9.32
CA ALA A 87 -12.12 -0.20 10.72
C ALA A 87 -12.60 0.99 11.58
N SER A 88 -13.37 0.73 12.64
CA SER A 88 -14.07 1.71 13.48
C SER A 88 -13.16 2.67 14.28
N ASN A 89 -11.84 2.56 14.15
CA ASN A 89 -10.86 3.32 14.94
C ASN A 89 -10.40 4.64 14.29
N THR A 90 -11.07 5.10 13.24
CA THR A 90 -10.84 6.41 12.63
C THR A 90 -12.02 7.34 12.96
N THR A 91 -11.68 8.61 13.23
CA THR A 91 -12.56 9.66 13.72
C THR A 91 -13.92 9.64 13.04
N ALA A 92 -14.98 9.47 13.84
CA ALA A 92 -16.35 9.59 13.37
C ALA A 92 -16.52 10.85 12.49
N PRO A 93 -17.29 10.78 11.39
CA PRO A 93 -17.54 11.95 10.56
C PRO A 93 -18.13 13.08 11.43
N PRO A 94 -17.68 14.34 11.25
CA PRO A 94 -18.17 15.44 12.05
C PRO A 94 -19.69 15.62 11.83
N SER A 95 -20.45 15.63 12.92
CA SER A 95 -21.87 15.99 12.92
C SER A 95 -22.02 17.50 12.77
N GLY A 96 -22.63 17.98 11.68
CA GLY A 96 -22.85 19.42 11.46
C GLY A 96 -23.19 19.78 10.00
N PRO A 97 -23.38 21.07 9.70
CA PRO A 97 -23.73 21.57 8.35
C PRO A 97 -22.64 21.32 7.28
N ASP A 98 -21.47 20.82 7.67
CA ASP A 98 -20.35 20.45 6.80
C ASP A 98 -20.22 18.92 6.59
N ALA A 99 -21.17 18.12 7.12
CA ALA A 99 -21.15 16.66 7.03
C ALA A 99 -21.28 16.14 5.59
N ASP A 100 -21.97 16.88 4.72
CA ASP A 100 -22.15 16.57 3.30
C ASP A 100 -20.89 16.82 2.45
N CYS A 101 -19.93 17.55 3.03
CA CYS A 101 -18.69 18.02 2.44
C CYS A 101 -17.43 17.37 3.04
N THR A 102 -17.60 16.41 3.96
CA THR A 102 -16.46 15.73 4.61
C THR A 102 -16.23 14.35 3.99
N VAL A 103 -14.98 14.06 3.65
CA VAL A 103 -14.54 12.74 3.21
C VAL A 103 -13.40 12.27 4.11
N CYS A 104 -13.59 11.12 4.73
CA CYS A 104 -12.55 10.36 5.41
C CYS A 104 -11.96 9.36 4.43
N VAL A 105 -10.63 9.32 4.33
CA VAL A 105 -9.94 8.32 3.52
C VAL A 105 -9.11 7.50 4.46
N ASP A 106 -9.41 6.20 4.54
CA ASP A 106 -8.65 5.25 5.33
C ASP A 106 -8.08 4.16 4.41
N ARG A 107 -6.78 3.92 4.54
CA ARG A 107 -6.03 2.98 3.71
C ARG A 107 -5.04 2.19 4.56
N VAL A 108 -4.61 1.07 4.01
CA VAL A 108 -3.58 0.21 4.56
C VAL A 108 -2.48 0.09 3.52
N ASN A 109 -1.23 0.29 3.91
CA ASN A 109 -0.10 0.09 3.00
C ASN A 109 0.30 -1.40 2.95
N ASP A 110 1.27 -1.74 2.10
CA ASP A 110 1.72 -3.13 1.92
C ASP A 110 2.34 -3.76 3.20
N CYS A 111 2.66 -2.96 4.21
CA CYS A 111 3.14 -3.42 5.52
C CYS A 111 2.02 -3.58 6.56
N GLY A 112 0.75 -3.43 6.17
CA GLY A 112 -0.38 -3.49 7.11
C GLY A 112 -0.54 -2.23 7.97
N GLN A 113 0.25 -1.17 7.74
CA GLN A 113 0.14 0.07 8.50
C GLN A 113 -1.04 0.90 8.00
N LYS A 114 -1.89 1.32 8.93
CA LYS A 114 -3.07 2.14 8.67
C LYS A 114 -2.67 3.61 8.49
N TYR A 115 -3.27 4.28 7.52
CA TYR A 115 -3.11 5.71 7.31
C TYR A 115 -4.36 6.30 6.70
N GLY A 116 -4.62 7.57 7.02
CA GLY A 116 -5.85 8.21 6.61
C GLY A 116 -6.12 9.51 7.34
N GLU A 117 -7.00 10.33 6.77
CA GLU A 117 -7.52 11.51 7.44
C GLU A 117 -8.88 11.93 6.87
N CYS A 118 -9.65 12.69 7.64
CA CYS A 118 -10.89 13.32 7.21
C CYS A 118 -10.65 14.76 6.77
N ARG A 119 -11.11 15.12 5.57
CA ARG A 119 -11.01 16.47 5.01
C ARG A 119 -12.35 16.99 4.52
N ASN A 120 -12.57 18.28 4.70
CA ASN A 120 -13.68 18.99 4.08
C ASN A 120 -13.28 19.40 2.65
N PHE A 121 -13.83 18.70 1.65
CA PHE A 121 -13.49 18.90 0.24
C PHE A 121 -14.20 20.10 -0.39
N CYS A 122 -15.21 20.68 0.26
CA CYS A 122 -15.91 21.87 -0.24
C CYS A 122 -15.07 23.15 -0.13
N LYS A 123 -14.07 23.16 0.78
CA LYS A 123 -13.07 24.24 0.84
C LYS A 123 -11.83 23.92 0.03
N ASN A 124 -11.37 22.67 0.08
CA ASN A 124 -10.22 22.22 -0.68
C ASN A 124 -10.47 20.82 -1.24
N GLY A 125 -10.86 20.75 -2.52
CA GLY A 125 -11.21 19.50 -3.19
C GLY A 125 -10.03 18.56 -3.42
N GLN A 126 -8.80 18.97 -3.12
CA GLN A 126 -7.61 18.14 -3.26
C GLN A 126 -6.75 18.18 -2.01
N PHE A 127 -6.32 17.02 -1.52
CA PHE A 127 -5.42 16.90 -0.38
C PHE A 127 -4.45 15.73 -0.56
N GLU A 128 -3.32 15.80 0.15
CA GLU A 128 -2.28 14.77 0.15
C GLU A 128 -2.33 13.98 1.46
N LEU A 129 -2.27 12.66 1.38
CA LEU A 129 -2.04 11.81 2.54
C LEU A 129 -0.62 11.28 2.50
N SER A 130 0.07 11.39 3.63
CA SER A 130 1.36 10.73 3.84
C SER A 130 1.13 9.24 4.06
N VAL A 131 1.81 8.41 3.28
CA VAL A 131 1.84 6.96 3.48
C VAL A 131 2.96 6.65 4.49
N PRO A 132 2.70 5.89 5.56
CA PRO A 132 3.71 5.47 6.51
C PRO A 132 4.83 4.68 5.83
N ASP A 133 6.04 4.87 6.33
CA ASP A 133 7.23 4.21 5.83
C ASP A 133 7.12 2.70 6.00
N CYS A 134 7.27 1.98 4.89
CA CYS A 134 7.15 0.54 4.81
C CYS A 134 8.34 -0.02 4.02
N ASN A 135 9.04 -1.03 4.56
CA ASN A 135 10.19 -1.67 3.91
C ASN A 135 11.28 -0.68 3.45
N GLY A 136 11.52 0.40 4.21
CA GLY A 136 12.51 1.43 3.88
C GLY A 136 12.10 2.36 2.75
N VAL A 137 10.87 2.25 2.24
CA VAL A 137 10.31 3.22 1.29
C VAL A 137 9.67 4.35 2.10
N SER A 138 10.35 5.50 2.14
CA SER A 138 9.88 6.71 2.82
C SER A 138 9.32 7.73 1.84
N GLY A 139 8.35 8.54 2.29
CA GLY A 139 7.87 9.71 1.55
C GLY A 139 6.87 9.42 0.42
N GLN A 140 6.27 8.23 0.40
CA GLN A 140 5.13 7.98 -0.50
C GLN A 140 3.94 8.85 -0.08
N LYS A 141 3.27 9.41 -1.08
CA LYS A 141 2.06 10.20 -0.88
C LYS A 141 0.97 9.70 -1.81
N VAL A 142 -0.27 9.84 -1.39
CA VAL A 142 -1.43 9.70 -2.28
C VAL A 142 -2.13 11.05 -2.40
N ILE A 143 -2.50 11.42 -3.62
CA ILE A 143 -3.30 12.61 -3.89
C ILE A 143 -4.75 12.16 -3.95
N CYS A 144 -5.55 12.75 -3.07
CA CYS A 144 -6.98 12.56 -2.99
C CYS A 144 -7.68 13.75 -3.63
N THR A 145 -8.58 13.51 -4.58
CA THR A 145 -9.38 14.56 -5.22
C THR A 145 -10.85 14.21 -5.12
N PHE A 146 -11.65 15.10 -4.51
CA PHE A 146 -13.08 14.94 -4.30
C PHE A 146 -13.83 16.23 -4.67
N LYS A 147 -15.01 16.08 -5.27
CA LYS A 147 -15.91 17.18 -5.65
C LYS A 147 -17.36 16.73 -5.68
N LYS A 148 -18.30 17.68 -5.72
CA LYS A 148 -19.70 17.38 -6.06
C LYS A 148 -19.89 17.37 -7.58
N ASN A 149 -20.68 16.43 -8.10
CA ASN A 149 -21.20 16.50 -9.47
C ASN A 149 -22.43 17.43 -9.55
N LYS A 150 -23.03 17.56 -10.74
CA LYS A 150 -24.20 18.43 -10.95
C LYS A 150 -25.43 17.98 -10.16
N GLU A 151 -25.47 16.70 -9.80
CA GLU A 151 -26.52 16.06 -9.01
C GLU A 151 -26.26 16.14 -7.49
N GLY A 152 -25.19 16.80 -7.04
CA GLY A 152 -24.86 16.95 -5.61
C GLY A 152 -24.23 15.69 -4.97
N LEU A 153 -23.85 14.70 -5.77
CA LEU A 153 -23.17 13.49 -5.32
C LEU A 153 -21.67 13.73 -5.21
N THR A 154 -21.05 13.20 -4.16
CA THR A 154 -19.59 13.26 -4.00
C THR A 154 -18.95 12.26 -4.97
N ILE A 155 -18.06 12.75 -5.83
CA ILE A 155 -17.26 11.95 -6.75
C ILE A 155 -15.79 12.24 -6.51
N GLY A 156 -14.94 11.23 -6.65
CA GLY A 156 -13.53 11.38 -6.37
C GLY A 156 -12.85 10.07 -6.02
N GLY A 157 -11.58 10.18 -5.67
CA GLY A 157 -10.76 9.07 -5.26
C GLY A 157 -9.35 9.53 -4.96
N CYS A 158 -8.52 8.61 -4.47
CA CYS A 158 -7.10 8.88 -4.31
C CYS A 158 -6.27 7.98 -5.20
N ILE A 159 -5.28 8.59 -5.80
CA ILE A 159 -4.26 7.96 -6.62
C ILE A 159 -2.90 8.16 -5.96
N PRO A 160 -1.91 7.28 -6.19
CA PRO A 160 -0.53 7.58 -5.85
C PRO A 160 -0.17 8.96 -6.41
N ALA A 161 0.42 9.81 -5.58
CA ALA A 161 1.00 11.05 -6.08
C ALA A 161 1.96 10.68 -7.21
N PRO A 162 2.00 11.43 -8.32
CA PRO A 162 3.05 11.23 -9.30
C PRO A 162 4.36 11.36 -8.54
N THR A 163 5.05 10.24 -8.37
CA THR A 163 6.43 10.22 -7.92
C THR A 163 7.14 11.18 -8.88
N PRO A 164 7.97 12.14 -8.39
CA PRO A 164 8.84 12.89 -9.29
C PRO A 164 9.48 11.86 -10.24
N PRO A 165 9.46 12.11 -11.56
CA PRO A 165 9.73 11.08 -12.56
C PRO A 165 11.02 10.36 -12.18
N SER A 166 10.85 9.13 -11.66
CA SER A 166 11.96 8.21 -11.61
C SER A 166 12.34 7.98 -13.07
N PRO A 167 13.61 8.22 -13.46
CA PRO A 167 14.00 8.08 -14.85
C PRO A 167 13.58 6.68 -15.32
N SER A 168 12.64 6.68 -16.25
CA SER A 168 12.01 5.53 -16.87
C SER A 168 12.98 4.35 -17.04
N GLY A 169 12.67 3.22 -16.40
CA GLY A 169 13.31 1.92 -16.66
C GLY A 169 14.54 1.57 -15.82
N GLN A 170 14.95 2.41 -14.86
CA GLN A 170 16.05 2.04 -13.96
C GLN A 170 15.51 1.22 -12.78
N ASN A 171 15.89 -0.05 -12.69
CA ASN A 171 15.76 -0.82 -11.45
C ASN A 171 16.74 -0.24 -10.42
N CYS A 172 16.38 0.88 -9.80
CA CYS A 172 17.16 1.59 -8.80
C CYS A 172 17.22 0.88 -7.44
N ARG A 173 16.74 -0.36 -7.36
CA ARG A 173 16.74 -1.16 -6.14
C ARG A 173 17.98 -2.01 -6.13
N ILE A 174 18.84 -1.79 -5.13
CA ILE A 174 19.99 -2.64 -4.83
C ILE A 174 19.75 -3.35 -3.51
N CYS A 175 20.09 -4.63 -3.43
CA CYS A 175 20.08 -5.40 -2.18
C CYS A 175 21.53 -5.75 -1.84
N VAL A 176 21.95 -5.32 -0.66
CA VAL A 176 23.27 -5.62 -0.11
C VAL A 176 23.09 -6.78 0.84
N ASP A 177 23.65 -7.94 0.50
CA ASP A 177 23.64 -9.12 1.36
C ASP A 177 25.10 -9.54 1.58
N ARG A 178 25.64 -9.22 2.76
CA ARG A 178 27.05 -9.48 3.10
C ARG A 178 27.15 -10.28 4.39
N ALA A 179 28.27 -10.96 4.56
CA ALA A 179 28.64 -11.61 5.81
C ALA A 179 29.92 -10.97 6.34
N ASN A 180 29.96 -10.69 7.64
CA ASN A 180 31.18 -10.22 8.28
C ASN A 180 32.18 -11.36 8.52
N ASP A 181 33.35 -11.05 9.09
CA ASP A 181 34.42 -12.03 9.38
C ASP A 181 33.98 -13.17 10.34
N CYS A 182 32.91 -12.98 11.10
CA CYS A 182 32.29 -13.98 11.98
C CYS A 182 31.16 -14.78 11.30
N GLY A 183 30.91 -14.58 10.00
CA GLY A 183 29.82 -15.22 9.27
C GLY A 183 28.42 -14.68 9.61
N LYS A 184 28.31 -13.55 10.32
CA LYS A 184 27.02 -12.92 10.60
C LYS A 184 26.57 -12.11 9.39
N MET A 185 25.37 -12.39 8.90
CA MET A 185 24.76 -11.68 7.77
C MET A 185 24.36 -10.26 8.16
N TYR A 186 24.51 -9.32 7.23
CA TYR A 186 24.04 -7.96 7.35
C TYR A 186 23.77 -7.34 5.97
N GLY A 187 23.05 -6.23 6.01
CA GLY A 187 22.67 -5.46 4.82
C GLY A 187 21.17 -5.28 4.71
N GLY A 188 20.69 -5.11 3.49
CA GLY A 188 19.29 -4.81 3.17
C GLY A 188 19.12 -4.20 1.78
N CYS A 189 17.87 -4.04 1.36
CA CYS A 189 17.55 -3.41 0.08
C CYS A 189 17.25 -1.92 0.26
N TYR A 190 17.72 -1.08 -0.65
CA TYR A 190 17.36 0.34 -0.69
C TYR A 190 17.28 0.86 -2.13
N ASN A 191 16.67 2.03 -2.28
CA ASN A 191 16.51 2.68 -3.58
C ASN A 191 17.57 3.77 -3.74
N PHE A 192 18.63 3.48 -4.48
CA PHE A 192 19.76 4.39 -4.62
C PHE A 192 19.47 5.61 -5.51
N CYS A 193 18.35 5.61 -6.25
CA CYS A 193 17.93 6.80 -6.99
C CYS A 193 17.36 7.89 -6.09
N ASN A 194 16.84 7.53 -4.91
CA ASN A 194 16.37 8.48 -3.89
C ASN A 194 17.40 8.67 -2.75
N GLU A 195 18.11 7.60 -2.41
CA GLU A 195 19.12 7.56 -1.36
C GLU A 195 20.45 7.03 -1.93
N PRO A 196 21.27 7.87 -2.61
CA PRO A 196 22.48 7.42 -3.32
C PRO A 196 23.53 6.74 -2.43
N SER A 197 23.46 6.98 -1.12
CA SER A 197 24.36 6.42 -0.11
C SER A 197 23.56 5.87 1.07
N LYS A 198 23.86 4.65 1.52
CA LYS A 198 23.22 3.98 2.67
C LYS A 198 24.26 3.44 3.62
N THR A 199 24.10 3.70 4.92
CA THR A 199 24.92 3.09 5.95
C THR A 199 24.24 1.85 6.53
N PHE A 200 25.01 0.76 6.65
CA PHE A 200 24.60 -0.46 7.31
C PHE A 200 25.44 -0.71 8.56
N ASP A 201 24.76 -1.09 9.65
CA ASP A 201 25.42 -1.58 10.85
C ASP A 201 25.94 -2.99 10.61
N VAL A 202 27.25 -3.18 10.79
CA VAL A 202 27.86 -4.51 10.72
C VAL A 202 27.76 -5.15 12.10
N PRO A 203 27.16 -6.34 12.23
CA PRO A 203 27.06 -7.05 13.50
C PRO A 203 28.42 -7.19 14.18
N GLU A 204 28.43 -7.03 15.50
CA GLU A 204 29.66 -7.09 16.28
C GLU A 204 30.34 -8.47 16.13
N CYS A 205 31.65 -8.44 15.90
CA CYS A 205 32.51 -9.61 15.75
C CYS A 205 33.77 -9.38 16.58
N ASN A 206 34.07 -10.29 17.52
CA ASN A 206 35.21 -10.19 18.43
C ASN A 206 35.30 -8.86 19.21
N GLY A 207 34.16 -8.32 19.65
CA GLY A 207 34.14 -7.05 20.41
C GLY A 207 34.25 -5.79 19.55
N VAL A 208 34.34 -5.93 18.22
CA VAL A 208 34.53 -4.79 17.30
C VAL A 208 33.22 -4.48 16.58
N LYS A 209 32.74 -3.24 16.74
CA LYS A 209 31.63 -2.67 15.97
C LYS A 209 32.16 -1.96 14.73
N LYS A 210 31.55 -2.22 13.58
CA LYS A 210 31.90 -1.61 12.30
C LYS A 210 30.62 -1.11 11.61
N THR A 211 30.77 -0.16 10.70
CA THR A 211 29.70 0.28 9.80
C THR A 211 30.25 0.32 8.39
N GLU A 212 29.42 -0.01 7.41
CA GLU A 212 29.74 0.12 5.99
C GLU A 212 28.80 1.13 5.34
N VAL A 213 29.36 1.98 4.49
CA VAL A 213 28.63 2.90 3.63
C VAL A 213 28.60 2.30 2.23
N CYS A 214 27.41 2.15 1.67
CA CYS A 214 27.16 1.64 0.33
C CYS A 214 26.70 2.79 -0.56
N GLU A 215 27.37 2.96 -1.70
CA GLU A 215 27.04 3.99 -2.69
C GLU A 215 26.81 3.35 -4.05
N TYR A 216 25.68 3.67 -4.68
CA TYR A 216 25.33 3.17 -6.00
C TYR A 216 24.72 4.27 -6.85
N ALA A 217 24.97 4.18 -8.15
CA ALA A 217 24.44 5.08 -9.16
C ALA A 217 24.17 4.33 -10.47
N THR A 218 23.42 4.96 -11.36
CA THR A 218 23.19 4.48 -12.72
C THR A 218 23.85 5.43 -13.71
N ASN A 219 24.59 4.91 -14.68
CA ASN A 219 25.16 5.74 -15.74
C ASN A 219 24.08 6.12 -16.80
N GLU A 220 24.45 6.93 -17.79
CA GLU A 220 23.55 7.38 -18.86
C GLU A 220 22.93 6.23 -19.68
N CYS A 221 23.56 5.05 -19.66
CA CYS A 221 23.13 3.86 -20.39
C CYS A 221 22.38 2.85 -19.53
N GLY A 222 21.97 3.23 -18.31
CA GLY A 222 21.17 2.37 -17.44
C GLY A 222 21.97 1.32 -16.67
N LYS A 223 23.31 1.34 -16.72
CA LYS A 223 24.15 0.39 -15.96
C LYS A 223 24.39 0.88 -14.54
N VAL A 224 24.13 0.03 -13.57
CA VAL A 224 24.39 0.29 -12.15
C VAL A 224 25.88 0.10 -11.85
N TYR A 225 26.46 1.01 -11.08
CA TYR A 225 27.84 0.95 -10.60
C TYR A 225 27.91 1.50 -9.17
N GLY A 226 28.91 1.06 -8.41
CA GLY A 226 29.00 1.37 -6.99
C GLY A 226 29.56 0.22 -6.16
N GLY A 227 29.51 0.39 -4.84
CA GLY A 227 29.94 -0.60 -3.87
C GLY A 227 29.87 -0.08 -2.44
N CYS A 228 30.28 -0.93 -1.50
CA CYS A 228 30.33 -0.57 -0.10
C CYS A 228 31.76 -0.55 0.43
N TYR A 229 32.01 0.37 1.36
CA TYR A 229 33.30 0.60 2.00
C TYR A 229 33.11 0.92 3.49
N PRO A 230 34.14 0.71 4.34
CA PRO A 230 34.04 1.03 5.77
C PRO A 230 33.79 2.53 5.98
N SER A 231 32.89 2.90 6.91
CA SER A 231 32.50 4.31 7.14
C SER A 231 33.63 5.26 7.55
N GLY A 232 34.79 4.72 7.98
CA GLY A 232 36.00 5.49 8.28
C GLY A 232 37.18 5.20 7.34
N GLY A 233 36.94 4.43 6.27
CA GLY A 233 37.94 4.09 5.25
C GLY A 233 37.93 5.05 4.06
N PRO A 234 38.91 4.94 3.15
CA PRO A 234 38.89 5.69 1.90
C PRO A 234 37.70 5.24 1.03
N VAL A 235 37.03 6.21 0.40
CA VAL A 235 35.97 5.95 -0.58
C VAL A 235 36.61 5.38 -1.86
N PRO A 236 36.24 4.17 -2.31
CA PRO A 236 36.74 3.63 -3.56
C PRO A 236 36.27 4.47 -4.76
N PRO A 237 37.10 4.67 -5.78
CA PRO A 237 36.64 5.27 -7.03
C PRO A 237 35.75 4.27 -7.76
N PHE A 238 34.43 4.46 -7.68
CA PHE A 238 33.47 3.68 -8.45
C PHE A 238 33.40 4.23 -9.88
N GLU A 239 34.15 3.63 -10.80
CA GLU A 239 34.13 4.05 -12.21
C GLU A 239 32.84 3.60 -12.89
N ALA A 240 32.22 4.53 -13.62
CA ALA A 240 31.04 4.22 -14.43
C ALA A 240 31.45 3.30 -15.60
N PRO A 241 30.74 2.18 -15.82
CA PRO A 241 31.03 1.30 -16.95
C PRO A 241 30.73 2.00 -18.29
N SER A 242 31.48 1.65 -19.33
CA SER A 242 31.24 2.18 -20.68
C SER A 242 29.90 1.73 -21.26
N CYS A 243 29.34 2.56 -22.14
CA CYS A 243 28.17 2.24 -22.94
C CYS A 243 28.56 1.38 -24.16
N PRO A 244 27.74 0.38 -24.55
CA PRO A 244 27.92 -0.36 -25.80
C PRO A 244 27.62 0.50 -27.03
#